data_AF-A0A8I1JJ72-F1
#
_entry.id   AF-A0A8I1JJ72-F1
#
_cell.length_a   1.000
_cell.length_b   1.000
_cell.length_c   1.000
_cell.angle_alpha   90.00
_cell.angle_beta   90.00
_cell.angle_gamma   90.00
#
_symmetry.space_group_name_H-M   'P 1'
#
loop_
_entity.id
_entity.type
_entity.pdbx_description
1 polymer ?
#
loop_
_entity_poly.entity_id
_entity_poly.type
_entity_poly.pdbx_seq_one_letter_code
_entity_poly.pdbx_strand_id
1 'polypeptide(L)'
;MAMIAKLVPPHMDKHHSFQVVNISKDDRDTILSMFRKPSVEKARPFLQGDSRGWVMVEFWSKDEEAIKAASDALAKSIGIESYGVGQFTRKELGLE
;
A
#
# COMPACT_ATOMS: atom_id res chain seq x y z
N MET A 1 8.61 -12.09 10.35
CA MET A 1 9.12 -11.63 9.05
C MET A 1 9.11 -10.11 9.06
N ALA A 2 10.04 -9.45 8.34
CA ALA A 2 10.05 -7.98 8.27
C ALA A 2 8.83 -7.47 7.49
N MET A 3 8.33 -6.29 7.86
CA MET A 3 7.30 -5.59 7.09
C MET A 3 7.86 -5.19 5.72
N ILE A 4 7.13 -5.46 4.64
CA ILE A 4 7.55 -5.13 3.27
C ILE A 4 6.39 -4.44 2.57
N ALA A 5 6.65 -3.29 1.97
CA ALA A 5 5.68 -2.58 1.15
C ALA A 5 6.13 -2.47 -0.31
N LYS A 6 5.15 -2.42 -1.21
CA LYS A 6 5.32 -2.20 -2.64
C LYS A 6 4.26 -1.23 -3.17
N LEU A 7 4.66 -0.33 -4.06
CA LEU A 7 3.76 0.34 -4.98
C LEU A 7 3.71 -0.47 -6.27
N VAL A 8 2.57 -1.10 -6.52
CA VAL A 8 2.35 -1.95 -7.67
C VAL A 8 1.73 -1.11 -8.79
N PRO A 9 2.37 -1.03 -9.97
CA PRO A 9 1.82 -0.31 -11.11
C PRO A 9 0.55 -0.99 -11.64
N PRO A 10 -0.31 -0.24 -12.37
CA PRO A 10 -1.51 -0.76 -12.97
C PRO A 10 -1.16 -1.89 -13.95
N HIS A 11 -2.05 -2.87 -14.04
CA HIS A 11 -1.94 -3.94 -15.02
C HIS A 11 -3.33 -4.27 -15.57
N MET A 12 -3.47 -4.20 -16.90
CA MET A 12 -4.75 -4.31 -17.60
C MET A 12 -5.78 -3.27 -17.10
N ASP A 13 -6.90 -3.73 -16.58
CA ASP A 13 -8.03 -2.93 -16.08
C ASP A 13 -7.85 -2.46 -14.62
N LYS A 14 -6.73 -2.80 -13.98
CA LYS A 14 -6.46 -2.48 -12.58
C LYS A 14 -5.71 -1.16 -12.42
N HIS A 15 -5.93 -0.48 -11.30
CA HIS A 15 -5.20 0.74 -10.97
C HIS A 15 -3.88 0.46 -10.23
N HIS A 16 -3.15 1.52 -9.90
CA HIS A 16 -2.04 1.46 -8.95
C HIS A 16 -2.53 0.93 -7.59
N SER A 17 -1.71 0.14 -6.91
CA SER A 17 -1.99 -0.27 -5.53
C SER A 17 -0.77 -0.17 -4.62
N PHE A 18 -0.97 0.35 -3.42
CA PHE A 18 -0.03 0.21 -2.32
C PHE A 18 -0.33 -1.09 -1.58
N GLN A 19 0.64 -1.98 -1.51
CA GLN A 19 0.51 -3.26 -0.85
C GLN A 19 1.55 -3.40 0.25
N VAL A 20 1.16 -3.95 1.39
CA VAL A 20 2.05 -4.21 2.51
C VAL A 20 1.76 -5.58 3.11
N VAL A 21 2.83 -6.32 3.44
CA VAL A 21 2.76 -7.64 4.09
C VAL A 21 3.47 -7.63 5.43
N ASN A 22 3.16 -8.63 6.27
CA ASN A 22 3.69 -8.81 7.62
C ASN A 22 3.35 -7.64 8.57
N ILE A 23 2.15 -7.08 8.43
CA ILE A 23 1.64 -6.02 9.30
C ILE A 23 0.80 -6.56 10.46
N SER A 24 0.79 -5.83 11.56
CA SER A 24 -0.11 -6.09 12.69
C SER A 24 -1.52 -5.53 12.43
N LYS A 25 -2.45 -5.81 13.35
CA LYS A 25 -3.78 -5.20 13.32
C LYS A 25 -3.72 -3.68 13.53
N ASP A 26 -2.83 -3.21 14.40
CA ASP A 26 -2.70 -1.78 14.70
C ASP A 26 -2.13 -1.00 13.50
N ASP A 27 -1.19 -1.60 12.76
CA ASP A 27 -0.69 -1.04 11.50
C ASP A 27 -1.81 -0.94 10.46
N ARG A 28 -2.63 -1.99 10.32
CA ARG A 28 -3.80 -2.00 9.43
C ARG A 28 -4.79 -0.90 9.80
N ASP A 29 -5.16 -0.78 11.07
CA ASP A 29 -6.09 0.24 11.52
C ASP A 29 -5.51 1.66 11.33
N THR A 30 -4.19 1.81 11.48
CA THR A 30 -3.45 3.04 11.15
C THR A 30 -3.56 3.38 9.65
N ILE A 31 -3.32 2.43 8.74
CA ILE A 31 -3.50 2.61 7.28
C ILE A 31 -4.92 3.11 6.96
N LEU A 32 -5.95 2.49 7.53
CA LEU A 32 -7.34 2.87 7.25
C LEU A 32 -7.67 4.26 7.77
N SER A 33 -7.11 4.65 8.92
CA SER A 33 -7.28 6.00 9.47
C SER A 33 -6.69 7.08 8.55
N MET A 34 -5.68 6.74 7.73
CA MET A 34 -5.02 7.66 6.81
C MET A 34 -5.87 8.00 5.58
N PHE A 35 -6.91 7.22 5.25
CA PHE A 35 -7.69 7.42 4.01
C PHE A 35 -8.35 8.80 3.93
N ARG A 36 -8.66 9.40 5.08
CA ARG A 36 -9.26 10.75 5.19
C ARG A 36 -8.24 11.87 5.29
N LYS A 37 -6.93 11.56 5.26
CA LYS A 37 -5.88 12.59 5.29
C LYS A 37 -5.76 13.19 3.89
N PRO A 38 -5.62 14.52 3.75
CA PRO A 38 -5.52 15.17 2.44
C PRO A 38 -4.40 14.63 1.54
N SER A 39 -3.32 14.11 2.12
CA SER A 39 -2.20 13.50 1.38
C SER A 39 -2.55 12.15 0.74
N VAL A 40 -3.58 11.46 1.23
CA VAL A 40 -4.01 10.14 0.74
C VAL A 40 -5.33 10.24 0.00
N GLU A 41 -6.28 11.04 0.51
CA GLU A 41 -7.63 11.20 -0.03
C GLU A 41 -7.64 11.59 -1.53
N LYS A 42 -6.69 12.44 -1.95
CA LYS A 42 -6.52 12.85 -3.36
C LYS A 42 -6.27 11.67 -4.30
N ALA A 43 -5.63 10.61 -3.83
CA ALA A 43 -5.40 9.39 -4.60
C ALA A 43 -6.64 8.50 -4.71
N ARG A 44 -7.75 8.87 -4.04
CA ARG A 44 -9.00 8.12 -3.96
C ARG A 44 -8.74 6.68 -3.50
N PRO A 45 -8.25 6.48 -2.27
CA PRO A 45 -7.85 5.18 -1.77
C PRO A 45 -9.08 4.28 -1.57
N PHE A 46 -8.93 3.01 -1.90
CA PHE A 46 -9.93 1.98 -1.70
C PHE A 46 -9.28 0.72 -1.12
N LEU A 47 -9.85 0.17 -0.04
CA LEU A 47 -9.35 -1.08 0.53
C LEU A 47 -9.82 -2.25 -0.34
N GLN A 48 -8.92 -2.76 -1.17
CA GLN A 48 -9.23 -3.84 -2.12
C GLN A 48 -8.92 -5.23 -1.54
N GLY A 49 -7.96 -5.33 -0.61
CA GLY A 49 -7.61 -6.59 0.05
C GLY A 49 -7.13 -6.39 1.47
N ASP A 50 -7.56 -7.29 2.37
CA ASP A 50 -7.20 -7.28 3.79
C ASP A 50 -7.30 -8.71 4.34
N SER A 51 -6.15 -9.36 4.57
CA SER A 51 -6.12 -10.74 5.07
C SER A 51 -4.77 -11.08 5.70
N ARG A 52 -4.78 -11.73 6.86
CA ARG A 52 -3.62 -12.41 7.49
C ARG A 52 -2.31 -11.60 7.45
N GLY A 53 -2.36 -10.32 7.82
CA GLY A 53 -1.18 -9.45 7.85
C GLY A 53 -0.76 -8.90 6.48
N TRP A 54 -1.66 -8.91 5.50
CA TRP A 54 -1.52 -8.26 4.21
C TRP A 54 -2.66 -7.27 3.99
N VAL A 55 -2.32 -6.08 3.49
CA VAL A 55 -3.27 -5.06 3.06
C VAL A 55 -2.91 -4.60 1.65
N MET A 56 -3.95 -4.41 0.83
CA MET A 56 -3.88 -3.83 -0.50
C MET A 56 -4.84 -2.64 -0.59
N VAL A 57 -4.26 -1.47 -0.82
CA VAL A 57 -4.97 -0.21 -1.08
C VAL A 57 -4.86 0.10 -2.55
N GLU A 58 -5.98 0.09 -3.26
CA GLU A 58 -6.07 0.54 -4.65
C GLU A 58 -6.27 2.06 -4.71
N PHE A 59 -5.67 2.73 -5.70
CA PHE A 59 -5.83 4.17 -5.91
C PHE A 59 -6.60 4.45 -7.19
N TRP A 60 -7.77 5.09 -7.08
CA TRP A 60 -8.66 5.38 -8.22
C TRP A 60 -8.38 6.73 -8.88
N SER A 61 -7.25 7.35 -8.55
CA SER A 61 -6.74 8.53 -9.23
C SER A 61 -5.92 8.14 -10.46
N LYS A 62 -5.81 9.04 -11.43
CA LYS A 62 -4.84 8.98 -12.53
C LYS A 62 -3.63 9.89 -12.29
N ASP A 63 -3.65 10.67 -11.21
CA ASP A 63 -2.59 11.57 -10.81
C ASP A 63 -1.48 10.78 -10.10
N GLU A 64 -0.37 10.56 -10.80
CA GLU A 64 0.78 9.82 -10.29
C GLU A 64 1.45 10.50 -9.10
N GLU A 65 1.45 11.84 -9.04
CA GLU A 65 2.01 12.57 -7.90
C GLU A 65 1.14 12.37 -6.65
N ALA A 66 -0.20 12.39 -6.81
CA ALA A 66 -1.11 12.07 -5.73
C ALA A 66 -0.96 10.62 -5.25
N ILE A 67 -0.81 9.66 -6.17
CA ILE A 67 -0.58 8.24 -5.85
C ILE A 67 0.73 8.06 -5.08
N LYS A 68 1.79 8.73 -5.53
CA LYS A 68 3.08 8.69 -4.85
C LYS A 68 2.99 9.31 -3.45
N ALA A 69 2.38 10.48 -3.32
CA ALA A 69 2.20 11.14 -2.02
C ALA A 69 1.35 10.30 -1.06
N ALA A 70 0.31 9.62 -1.57
CA ALA A 70 -0.49 8.69 -0.79
C ALA A 70 0.34 7.50 -0.32
N SER A 71 1.11 6.88 -1.21
CA SER A 71 1.98 5.74 -0.90
C SER A 71 3.06 6.09 0.14
N ASP A 72 3.72 7.25 -0.03
CA ASP A 72 4.71 7.77 0.93
C ASP A 72 4.07 8.00 2.31
N ALA A 73 2.87 8.60 2.35
CA ALA A 73 2.16 8.87 3.59
C ALA A 73 1.71 7.57 4.30
N LEU A 74 1.22 6.58 3.55
CA LEU A 74 0.84 5.27 4.08
C LEU A 74 2.06 4.53 4.65
N ALA A 75 3.16 4.44 3.88
CA ALA A 75 4.39 3.79 4.33
C ALA A 75 4.94 4.42 5.61
N LYS A 76 5.02 5.76 5.65
CA LYS A 76 5.49 6.50 6.82
C LYS A 76 4.60 6.29 8.05
N SER A 77 3.28 6.16 7.87
CA SER A 77 2.34 5.99 8.99
C SER A 77 2.56 4.69 9.78
N ILE A 78 3.13 3.67 9.14
CA ILE A 78 3.44 2.36 9.73
C ILE A 78 4.95 2.12 9.89
N GLY A 79 5.76 3.19 9.84
CA GLY A 79 7.20 3.12 10.12
C GLY A 79 8.06 2.54 8.99
N ILE A 80 7.56 2.45 7.75
CA ILE A 80 8.36 2.04 6.60
C ILE A 80 9.04 3.27 5.99
N GLU A 81 10.37 3.29 6.00
CA GLU A 81 11.18 4.37 5.41
C GLU A 81 11.28 4.28 3.88
N SER A 82 11.21 3.07 3.32
CA SER A 82 11.27 2.85 1.87
C SER A 82 10.44 1.63 1.45
N TYR A 83 9.80 1.74 0.28
CA TYR A 83 9.01 0.67 -0.32
C TYR A 83 9.47 0.44 -1.77
N GLY A 84 9.34 -0.78 -2.26
CA GLY A 84 9.73 -1.10 -3.65
C GLY A 84 8.65 -0.75 -4.66
N VAL A 85 8.98 -0.76 -5.95
CA VAL A 85 8.01 -0.65 -7.05
C VAL A 85 7.90 -2.00 -7.76
N GLY A 86 6.69 -2.42 -8.10
CA GLY A 86 6.42 -3.69 -8.77
C GLY A 86 5.85 -4.77 -7.85
N GLN A 87 5.68 -5.98 -8.39
CA GLN A 87 5.07 -7.12 -7.68
C GLN A 87 6.00 -7.70 -6.61
N PHE A 88 5.43 -8.39 -5.62
CA PHE A 88 6.21 -9.21 -4.68
C PHE A 88 6.78 -10.45 -5.39
N THR A 89 8.03 -10.76 -5.08
CA THR A 89 8.67 -12.04 -5.43
C THR A 89 8.28 -13.13 -4.45
N ARG A 90 8.39 -14.40 -4.86
CA ARG A 90 8.11 -15.55 -3.98
C ARG A 90 9.03 -15.56 -2.75
N LYS A 91 10.31 -15.21 -2.94
CA LYS A 91 11.28 -15.05 -1.86
C LYS A 91 10.86 -14.01 -0.82
N GLU A 92 10.39 -12.84 -1.25
CA GLU A 92 9.90 -11.80 -0.34
C GLU A 92 8.69 -12.27 0.49
N LEU A 93 7.90 -13.19 -0.05
CA LEU A 93 6.75 -13.80 0.62
C LEU A 93 7.12 -15.05 1.44
N GLY A 94 8.39 -15.48 1.45
CA GLY A 94 8.84 -16.70 2.13
C GLY A 94 8.26 -18.00 1.55
N LEU A 95 8.00 -18.01 0.23
CA LEU A 95 7.44 -19.16 -0.51
C LEU A 95 8.50 -19.94 -1.32
N GLU A 96 9.78 -19.75 -0.96
CA GLU A 96 10.96 -20.45 -1.48
C GLU A 96 11.73 -21.08 -0.32
#